data_AF-A0A759LIX0-F1
#
_entry.id   AF-A0A759LIX0-F1
#
_cell.length_a   1.000
_cell.length_b   1.000
_cell.length_c   1.000
_cell.angle_alpha   90.00
_cell.angle_beta   90.00
_cell.angle_gamma   90.00
#
_symmetry.space_group_name_H-M   'P 1'
#
loop_
_entity.id
_entity.type
_entity.pdbx_description
1 polymer ?
#
loop_
_entity_poly.entity_id
_entity_poly.type
_entity_poly.pdbx_seq_one_letter_code
_entity_poly.pdbx_strand_id
1 'polypeptide(L)'
;MTLTEKSGHLAWCALVALALARQNGDTLSPAQENLFLTRWLATALKQRRFSRDVAPDIEWLLKQGRQLGVSAKLASKLNYLWRSCTGELSEQNDLFRLTYALETAKDMSWNYRLLNDREWSGRYAVSLNAGVNGIYLSRTNLDAAFDDDGRQINPLLTRLTGNIGGVVKLFNRCGWQAEPAQDTTLPHQFMLVASRVA
;
A
#
# COMPACT_ATOMS: atom_id res chain seq x y z
N MET A 1 -13.58 -20.43 -0.33
CA MET A 1 -12.67 -19.29 -0.54
C MET A 1 -12.65 -18.40 0.69
N THR A 2 -11.47 -18.11 1.20
CA THR A 2 -11.23 -17.09 2.23
C THR A 2 -11.56 -15.69 1.67
N LEU A 3 -11.76 -14.69 2.55
CA LEU A 3 -12.06 -13.31 2.10
C LEU A 3 -10.93 -12.75 1.22
N THR A 4 -9.68 -13.05 1.57
CA THR A 4 -8.47 -12.72 0.80
C THR A 4 -8.50 -13.33 -0.60
N GLU A 5 -8.81 -14.62 -0.74
CA GLU A 5 -8.95 -15.26 -2.06
C GLU A 5 -10.06 -14.61 -2.90
N LYS A 6 -11.18 -14.21 -2.28
CA LYS A 6 -12.29 -13.53 -2.98
C LYS A 6 -11.89 -12.14 -3.48
N SER A 7 -11.18 -11.36 -2.65
CA SER A 7 -10.67 -10.04 -3.02
C SER A 7 -9.57 -10.14 -4.09
N GLY A 8 -8.72 -11.16 -4.02
CA GLY A 8 -7.75 -11.48 -5.06
C GLY A 8 -8.44 -11.83 -6.39
N HIS A 9 -9.41 -12.73 -6.40
CA HIS A 9 -10.14 -13.10 -7.61
C HIS A 9 -10.83 -11.89 -8.26
N LEU A 10 -11.48 -11.01 -7.47
CA LEU A 10 -12.02 -9.75 -7.97
C LEU A 10 -10.95 -8.91 -8.68
N ALA A 11 -9.81 -8.74 -8.03
CA ALA A 11 -8.71 -7.94 -8.53
C ALA A 11 -8.14 -8.48 -9.84
N TRP A 12 -7.93 -9.80 -9.93
CA TRP A 12 -7.52 -10.46 -11.16
C TRP A 12 -8.50 -10.25 -12.30
N CYS A 13 -9.79 -10.51 -12.07
CA CYS A 13 -10.81 -10.34 -13.10
C CYS A 13 -10.84 -8.90 -13.63
N ALA A 14 -10.67 -7.91 -12.76
CA ALA A 14 -10.62 -6.51 -13.16
C ALA A 14 -9.35 -6.17 -13.99
N LEU A 15 -8.19 -6.70 -13.59
CA LEU A 15 -6.92 -6.51 -14.30
C LEU A 15 -6.90 -7.20 -15.67
N VAL A 16 -7.43 -8.42 -15.76
CA VAL A 16 -7.57 -9.15 -17.03
C VAL A 16 -8.54 -8.41 -17.95
N ALA A 17 -9.68 -7.92 -17.45
CA ALA A 17 -10.61 -7.13 -18.25
C ALA A 17 -9.96 -5.84 -18.78
N LEU A 18 -9.12 -5.18 -17.96
CA LEU A 18 -8.36 -4.00 -18.39
C LEU A 18 -7.32 -4.36 -19.46
N ALA A 19 -6.60 -5.47 -19.30
CA ALA A 19 -5.60 -5.92 -20.27
C ALA A 19 -6.24 -6.25 -21.64
N LEU A 20 -7.42 -6.88 -21.64
CA LEU A 20 -8.19 -7.14 -22.86
C LEU A 20 -8.66 -5.85 -23.53
N ALA A 21 -9.10 -4.85 -22.75
CA ALA A 21 -9.48 -3.54 -23.29
C ALA A 21 -8.27 -2.80 -23.91
N ARG A 22 -7.07 -2.92 -23.30
CA ARG A 22 -5.82 -2.39 -23.88
C ARG A 22 -5.49 -3.04 -25.22
N GLN A 23 -5.62 -4.37 -25.33
CA GLN A 23 -5.38 -5.11 -26.57
C GLN A 23 -6.34 -4.71 -27.70
N ASN A 24 -7.59 -4.39 -27.36
CA ASN A 24 -8.58 -3.90 -28.33
C ASN A 24 -8.40 -2.42 -28.73
N GLY A 25 -7.44 -1.71 -28.13
CA GLY A 25 -7.21 -0.28 -28.37
C GLY A 25 -8.16 0.66 -27.63
N ASP A 26 -9.01 0.14 -26.73
CA ASP A 26 -10.05 0.91 -26.04
C ASP A 26 -9.51 1.80 -24.90
N THR A 27 -8.33 1.48 -24.36
CA THR A 27 -7.72 2.19 -23.22
C THR A 27 -6.24 2.45 -23.43
N LEU A 28 -5.85 3.71 -23.64
CA LEU A 28 -4.47 4.11 -23.93
C LEU A 28 -3.90 5.10 -22.90
N SER A 29 -4.76 5.78 -22.13
CA SER A 29 -4.37 6.76 -21.11
C SER A 29 -4.81 6.35 -19.70
N PRO A 30 -4.08 6.76 -18.63
CA PRO A 30 -4.47 6.49 -17.25
C PRO A 30 -5.90 6.94 -16.89
N ALA A 31 -6.40 7.98 -17.56
CA ALA A 31 -7.77 8.46 -17.40
C ALA A 31 -8.81 7.47 -17.96
N GLN A 32 -8.55 6.92 -19.14
CA GLN A 32 -9.39 5.90 -19.78
C GLN A 32 -9.38 4.60 -18.97
N GLU A 33 -8.23 4.21 -18.42
CA GLU A 33 -8.13 3.03 -17.56
C GLU A 33 -8.97 3.17 -16.29
N ASN A 34 -8.89 4.30 -15.59
CA ASN A 34 -9.72 4.52 -14.41
C ASN A 34 -11.22 4.61 -14.74
N LEU A 35 -11.57 5.23 -15.87
CA LEU A 35 -12.96 5.27 -16.33
C LEU A 35 -13.50 3.88 -16.66
N PHE A 36 -12.70 3.08 -17.38
CA PHE A 36 -13.01 1.70 -17.71
C PHE A 36 -13.23 0.87 -16.44
N LEU A 37 -12.27 0.90 -15.51
CA LEU A 37 -12.35 0.15 -14.25
C LEU A 37 -13.54 0.60 -13.40
N THR A 38 -13.83 1.90 -13.33
CA THR A 38 -15.01 2.41 -12.62
C THR A 38 -16.31 1.87 -13.22
N ARG A 39 -16.44 1.84 -14.55
CA ARG A 39 -17.61 1.28 -15.24
C ARG A 39 -17.70 -0.24 -15.07
N TRP A 40 -16.56 -0.93 -15.14
CA TRP A 40 -16.48 -2.37 -14.96
C TRP A 40 -16.90 -2.76 -13.54
N LEU A 41 -16.38 -2.08 -12.51
CA LEU A 41 -16.73 -2.31 -11.10
C LEU A 41 -18.21 -2.02 -10.83
N ALA A 42 -18.76 -0.96 -11.42
CA ALA A 42 -20.18 -0.63 -11.29
C ALA A 42 -21.07 -1.71 -11.91
N THR A 43 -20.67 -2.23 -13.07
CA THR A 43 -21.35 -3.35 -13.75
C THR A 43 -21.26 -4.63 -12.92
N ALA A 44 -20.07 -4.95 -12.41
CA ALA A 44 -19.83 -6.13 -11.59
C ALA A 44 -20.68 -6.12 -10.30
N LEU A 45 -20.80 -4.95 -9.65
CA LEU A 45 -21.64 -4.77 -8.47
C LEU A 45 -23.12 -4.92 -8.81
N LYS A 46 -23.59 -4.25 -9.87
CA LYS A 46 -25.00 -4.31 -10.32
C LYS A 46 -25.42 -5.74 -10.67
N GLN A 47 -24.55 -6.48 -11.33
CA GLN A 47 -24.80 -7.86 -11.75
C GLN A 47 -24.49 -8.89 -10.65
N ARG A 48 -24.02 -8.46 -9.48
CA ARG A 48 -23.65 -9.33 -8.35
C ARG A 48 -22.70 -10.47 -8.78
N ARG A 49 -21.72 -10.14 -9.64
CA ARG A 49 -20.77 -11.12 -10.21
C ARG A 49 -19.82 -11.72 -9.17
N PHE A 50 -19.68 -11.08 -8.01
CA PHE A 50 -18.80 -11.51 -6.93
C PHE A 50 -19.60 -11.77 -5.66
N SER A 51 -18.98 -12.51 -4.72
CA SER A 51 -19.58 -12.79 -3.41
C SER A 51 -19.98 -11.49 -2.69
N ARG A 52 -21.02 -11.55 -1.85
CA ARG A 52 -21.46 -10.40 -1.06
C ARG A 52 -20.37 -9.88 -0.13
N ASP A 53 -19.42 -10.73 0.27
CA ASP A 53 -18.33 -10.37 1.17
C ASP A 53 -17.35 -9.35 0.55
N VAL A 54 -17.24 -9.30 -0.78
CA VAL A 54 -16.39 -8.34 -1.53
C VAL A 54 -17.17 -7.14 -2.06
N ALA A 55 -18.49 -7.08 -1.86
CA ALA A 55 -19.29 -5.92 -2.26
C ALA A 55 -18.81 -4.60 -1.60
N PRO A 56 -18.46 -4.57 -0.29
CA PRO A 56 -17.92 -3.36 0.34
C PRO A 56 -16.61 -2.88 -0.31
N ASP A 57 -15.74 -3.80 -0.72
CA ASP A 57 -14.48 -3.48 -1.40
C ASP A 57 -14.73 -2.84 -2.77
N ILE A 58 -15.70 -3.39 -3.53
CA ILE A 58 -16.12 -2.83 -4.83
C ILE A 58 -16.72 -1.42 -4.66
N GLU A 59 -17.58 -1.24 -3.67
CA GLU A 59 -18.17 0.06 -3.34
C GLU A 59 -17.11 1.10 -2.94
N TRP A 60 -16.13 0.69 -2.14
CA TRP A 60 -15.00 1.53 -1.77
C TRP A 60 -14.17 1.92 -2.99
N LEU A 61 -13.79 0.97 -3.85
CA LEU A 61 -13.06 1.23 -5.09
C LEU A 61 -13.83 2.18 -6.03
N LEU A 62 -15.16 2.01 -6.14
CA LEU A 62 -16.03 2.91 -6.91
C LEU A 62 -16.05 4.32 -6.36
N LYS A 63 -16.13 4.48 -5.04
CA LYS A 63 -16.08 5.79 -4.39
C LYS A 63 -14.75 6.48 -4.71
N GLN A 64 -13.64 5.75 -4.63
CA GLN A 64 -12.31 6.26 -4.98
C GLN A 64 -12.21 6.67 -6.46
N GLY A 65 -12.68 5.83 -7.38
CA GLY A 65 -12.70 6.12 -8.82
C GLY A 65 -13.50 7.38 -9.18
N ARG A 66 -14.66 7.55 -8.53
CA ARG A 66 -15.56 8.69 -8.77
C ARG A 66 -15.06 9.99 -8.16
N GLN A 67 -14.45 9.94 -6.97
CA GLN A 67 -13.99 11.15 -6.28
C GLN A 67 -12.65 11.67 -6.81
N LEU A 68 -11.74 10.76 -7.20
CA LEU A 68 -10.37 11.13 -7.56
C LEU A 68 -10.09 11.07 -9.07
N GLY A 69 -11.03 10.54 -9.88
CA GLY A 69 -10.89 10.47 -11.33
C GLY A 69 -9.59 9.78 -11.76
N VAL A 70 -8.76 10.47 -12.56
CA VAL A 70 -7.46 9.96 -13.02
C VAL A 70 -6.48 9.72 -11.85
N SER A 71 -6.59 10.50 -10.78
CA SER A 71 -5.76 10.36 -9.58
C SER A 71 -6.16 9.17 -8.70
N ALA A 72 -7.27 8.47 -9.00
CA ALA A 72 -7.72 7.33 -8.21
C ALA A 72 -6.78 6.11 -8.29
N LYS A 73 -5.96 6.02 -9.36
CA LYS A 73 -5.02 4.93 -9.65
C LYS A 73 -5.61 3.53 -9.41
N LEU A 74 -6.81 3.28 -9.94
CA LEU A 74 -7.55 2.06 -9.68
C LEU A 74 -6.80 0.81 -10.15
N ALA A 75 -6.11 0.89 -11.29
CA ALA A 75 -5.29 -0.21 -11.80
C ALA A 75 -4.19 -0.61 -10.80
N SER A 76 -3.48 0.36 -10.21
CA SER A 76 -2.46 0.11 -9.18
C SER A 76 -3.08 -0.52 -7.93
N LYS A 77 -4.22 -0.01 -7.47
CA LYS A 77 -4.94 -0.55 -6.29
C LYS A 77 -5.45 -1.97 -6.51
N LEU A 78 -5.91 -2.30 -7.72
CA LEU A 78 -6.31 -3.65 -8.08
C LEU A 78 -5.09 -4.57 -8.23
N ASN A 79 -4.01 -4.12 -8.86
CA ASN A 79 -2.75 -4.88 -8.91
C ASN A 79 -2.23 -5.21 -7.50
N TYR A 80 -2.42 -4.29 -6.56
CA TYR A 80 -2.17 -4.52 -5.15
C TYR A 80 -3.07 -5.57 -4.53
N LEU A 81 -4.38 -5.44 -4.69
CA LEU A 81 -5.32 -6.43 -4.15
C LEU A 81 -5.03 -7.82 -4.72
N TRP A 82 -4.60 -7.91 -5.98
CA TRP A 82 -4.21 -9.18 -6.58
C TRP A 82 -2.95 -9.76 -5.94
N ARG A 83 -1.82 -9.03 -6.00
CA ARG A 83 -0.52 -9.52 -5.50
C ARG A 83 -0.50 -9.84 -4.01
N SER A 84 -1.26 -9.09 -3.21
CA SER A 84 -1.39 -9.35 -1.77
C SER A 84 -2.29 -10.55 -1.45
N CYS A 85 -3.13 -11.00 -2.38
CA CYS A 85 -4.06 -12.11 -2.17
C CYS A 85 -3.65 -13.41 -2.88
N THR A 86 -2.64 -13.39 -3.77
CA THR A 86 -2.11 -14.59 -4.45
C THR A 86 -0.97 -15.28 -3.72
N GLY A 87 -0.42 -14.69 -2.66
CA GLY A 87 0.77 -15.21 -1.96
C GLY A 87 2.11 -14.84 -2.62
N GLU A 88 2.11 -14.27 -3.83
CA GLU A 88 3.34 -13.80 -4.49
C GLU A 88 4.09 -12.78 -3.62
N LEU A 89 3.38 -11.90 -2.90
CA LEU A 89 4.01 -10.91 -2.05
C LEU A 89 4.67 -11.52 -0.80
N SER A 90 4.11 -12.60 -0.25
CA SER A 90 4.71 -13.32 0.89
C SER A 90 5.95 -14.13 0.49
N GLU A 91 6.09 -14.47 -0.79
CA GLU A 91 7.28 -15.14 -1.34
C GLU A 91 8.43 -14.18 -1.66
N GLN A 92 8.18 -12.87 -1.72
CA GLN A 92 9.23 -11.86 -1.93
C GLN A 92 9.99 -11.53 -0.63
N ASN A 93 11.22 -11.05 -0.76
CA ASN A 93 12.02 -10.63 0.39
C ASN A 93 11.41 -9.40 1.11
N ASP A 94 11.88 -9.15 2.32
CA ASP A 94 11.31 -8.14 3.21
C ASP A 94 11.44 -6.74 2.61
N LEU A 95 12.60 -6.39 2.04
CA LEU A 95 12.87 -5.09 1.43
C LEU A 95 11.94 -4.81 0.24
N PHE A 96 11.66 -5.82 -0.59
CA PHE A 96 10.69 -5.70 -1.67
C PHE A 96 9.30 -5.43 -1.10
N ARG A 97 8.87 -6.20 -0.10
CA ARG A 97 7.58 -6.02 0.57
C ARG A 97 7.45 -4.64 1.23
N LEU A 98 8.54 -4.10 1.78
CA LEU A 98 8.59 -2.74 2.34
C LEU A 98 8.48 -1.69 1.25
N THR A 99 9.34 -1.77 0.22
CA THR A 99 9.34 -0.83 -0.91
C THR A 99 7.95 -0.77 -1.55
N TYR A 100 7.34 -1.93 -1.69
CA TYR A 100 5.98 -2.07 -2.17
C TYR A 100 4.95 -1.38 -1.28
N ALA A 101 5.04 -1.55 0.04
CA ALA A 101 4.18 -0.85 1.00
C ALA A 101 4.34 0.68 0.91
N LEU A 102 5.57 1.17 0.76
CA LEU A 102 5.88 2.61 0.68
C LEU A 102 5.34 3.25 -0.61
N GLU A 103 5.56 2.61 -1.77
CA GLU A 103 5.00 3.09 -3.04
C GLU A 103 3.46 3.05 -3.03
N THR A 104 2.87 2.03 -2.39
CA THR A 104 1.42 1.95 -2.20
C THR A 104 0.91 3.07 -1.30
N ALA A 105 1.61 3.38 -0.20
CA ALA A 105 1.23 4.49 0.67
C ALA A 105 1.27 5.83 -0.09
N LYS A 106 2.30 6.03 -0.92
CA LYS A 106 2.42 7.21 -1.80
C LYS A 106 1.26 7.31 -2.79
N ASP A 107 0.81 6.19 -3.37
CA ASP A 107 -0.40 6.11 -4.20
C ASP A 107 -1.69 6.42 -3.41
N MET A 108 -1.70 6.16 -2.10
CA MET A 108 -2.75 6.56 -1.16
C MET A 108 -2.56 7.98 -0.59
N SER A 109 -1.72 8.80 -1.24
CA SER A 109 -1.42 10.19 -0.85
C SER A 109 -0.75 10.34 0.52
N TRP A 110 0.00 9.33 0.97
CA TRP A 110 0.93 9.49 2.09
C TRP A 110 2.22 10.16 1.62
N ASN A 111 2.72 11.09 2.42
CA ASN A 111 4.02 11.69 2.17
C ASN A 111 5.12 10.77 2.69
N TYR A 112 5.79 10.08 1.78
CA TYR A 112 6.99 9.31 2.09
C TYR A 112 8.24 10.19 1.94
N ARG A 113 9.09 10.25 2.97
CA ARG A 113 10.40 10.90 2.93
C ARG A 113 11.47 10.06 3.61
N LEU A 114 12.62 9.98 2.96
CA LEU A 114 13.85 9.47 3.55
C LEU A 114 14.65 10.64 4.12
N LEU A 115 14.94 10.60 5.42
CA LEU A 115 15.64 11.66 6.14
C LEU A 115 17.09 11.24 6.41
N ASN A 116 18.02 12.18 6.29
CA ASN A 116 19.39 11.98 6.79
C ASN A 116 19.45 12.17 8.32
N ASP A 117 20.57 11.87 8.97
CA ASP A 117 20.68 11.91 10.43
C ASP A 117 20.37 13.29 11.04
N ARG A 118 20.72 14.38 10.34
CA ARG A 118 20.46 15.76 10.80
C ARG A 118 18.98 16.13 10.69
N GLU A 119 18.31 15.67 9.64
CA GLU A 119 16.86 15.83 9.45
C GLU A 119 16.07 14.90 10.38
N TRP A 120 16.65 13.75 10.75
CA TRP A 120 16.05 12.78 11.65
C TRP A 120 16.05 13.28 13.10
N SER A 121 17.17 13.83 13.59
CA SER A 121 17.30 14.26 14.98
C SER A 121 18.30 15.41 15.15
N GLY A 122 18.23 16.09 16.29
CA GLY A 122 19.10 17.23 16.61
C GLY A 122 18.53 18.57 16.18
N ARG A 123 19.40 19.57 16.02
CA ARG A 123 19.00 20.98 15.79
C ARG A 123 18.22 21.21 14.49
N TYR A 124 18.44 20.36 13.47
CA TYR A 124 17.80 20.47 12.15
C TYR A 124 16.72 19.42 11.94
N ALA A 125 16.24 18.79 13.02
CA ALA A 125 15.20 17.77 12.95
C ALA A 125 13.93 18.34 12.29
N VAL A 126 13.35 17.57 11.38
CA VAL A 126 12.12 17.97 10.70
C VAL A 126 10.97 17.98 11.70
N SER A 127 10.31 19.12 11.83
CA SER A 127 9.06 19.25 12.59
C SER A 127 7.93 18.54 11.84
N LEU A 128 7.40 17.47 12.45
CA LEU A 128 6.33 16.69 11.86
C LEU A 128 4.96 17.28 12.21
N ASN A 129 4.05 17.30 11.23
CA ASN A 129 2.67 17.73 11.44
C ASN A 129 1.80 16.49 11.68
N ALA A 130 1.25 16.36 12.89
CA ALA A 130 0.40 15.22 13.28
C ALA A 130 -0.87 15.08 12.42
N GLY A 131 -1.37 16.17 11.81
CA GLY A 131 -2.55 16.16 10.94
C GLY A 131 -2.28 15.70 9.49
N VAL A 132 -1.00 15.50 9.11
CA VAL A 132 -0.62 15.10 7.76
C VAL A 132 -0.19 13.63 7.76
N ASN A 133 -0.73 12.85 6.82
CA ASN A 133 -0.31 11.47 6.59
C ASN A 133 1.14 11.44 6.09
N GLY A 134 2.05 10.95 6.92
CA GLY A 134 3.48 10.96 6.65
C GLY A 134 4.16 9.67 7.10
N ILE A 135 5.09 9.20 6.28
CA ILE A 135 5.99 8.08 6.57
C ILE A 135 7.41 8.60 6.41
N TYR A 136 8.17 8.58 7.51
CA TYR A 136 9.53 9.07 7.52
C TYR A 136 10.47 7.95 7.97
N LEU A 137 11.50 7.69 7.17
CA LEU A 137 12.54 6.69 7.45
C LEU A 137 13.89 7.39 7.61
N SER A 138 14.72 6.90 8.52
CA SER A 138 16.14 7.30 8.56
C SER A 138 16.89 6.53 7.46
N ARG A 139 17.68 7.24 6.65
CA ARG A 139 18.54 6.63 5.63
C ARG A 139 19.52 5.64 6.26
N THR A 140 20.24 6.10 7.28
CA THR A 140 21.25 5.30 7.99
C THR A 140 20.64 4.05 8.61
N ASN A 141 19.42 4.15 9.15
CA ASN A 141 18.75 2.99 9.73
C ASN A 141 18.20 2.05 8.65
N LEU A 142 17.73 2.58 7.52
CA LEU A 142 17.30 1.77 6.37
C LEU A 142 18.46 0.97 5.79
N ASP A 143 19.63 1.60 5.62
CA ASP A 143 20.83 0.95 5.10
C ASP A 143 21.35 -0.16 6.04
N ALA A 144 21.12 -0.03 7.35
CA ALA A 144 21.51 -1.03 8.35
C ALA A 144 20.42 -2.08 8.65
N ALA A 145 19.19 -1.92 8.13
CA ALA A 145 18.06 -2.77 8.47
C ALA A 145 18.00 -4.08 7.67
N PHE A 146 18.68 -4.14 6.52
CA PHE A 146 18.57 -5.25 5.57
C PHE A 146 19.95 -5.83 5.21
N ASP A 147 19.96 -7.13 4.91
CA ASP A 147 21.12 -7.79 4.28
C ASP A 147 21.10 -7.63 2.74
N ASP A 148 22.13 -8.16 2.09
CA ASP A 148 22.29 -8.11 0.63
C ASP A 148 21.18 -8.85 -0.13
N ASP A 149 20.51 -9.81 0.52
CA ASP A 149 19.36 -10.54 -0.02
C ASP A 149 18.03 -9.81 0.21
N GLY A 150 18.05 -8.66 0.90
CA GLY A 150 16.87 -7.87 1.23
C GLY A 150 16.02 -8.46 2.36
N ARG A 151 16.57 -9.32 3.21
CA ARG A 151 15.92 -9.78 4.45
C ARG A 151 16.21 -8.82 5.58
N GLN A 152 15.24 -8.64 6.46
CA GLN A 152 15.43 -7.77 7.60
C GLN A 152 16.38 -8.42 8.62
N ILE A 153 17.46 -7.72 8.96
CA ILE A 153 18.42 -8.10 10.01
C ILE A 153 18.30 -7.22 11.26
N ASN A 154 17.82 -5.97 11.12
CA ASN A 154 17.56 -5.08 12.24
C ASN A 154 16.18 -4.42 12.12
N PRO A 155 15.47 -4.21 13.24
CA PRO A 155 14.23 -3.43 13.27
C PRO A 155 14.42 -2.04 12.63
N LEU A 156 13.50 -1.68 11.73
CA LEU A 156 13.57 -0.41 11.01
C LEU A 156 12.82 0.67 11.78
N LEU A 157 13.54 1.67 12.27
CA LEU A 157 12.97 2.80 12.99
C LEU A 157 12.31 3.78 12.01
N THR A 158 11.06 4.13 12.30
CA THR A 158 10.20 4.96 11.46
C THR A 158 9.48 6.02 12.27
N ARG A 159 9.04 7.10 11.61
CA ARG A 159 8.06 8.02 12.18
C ARG A 159 6.80 8.05 11.33
N LEU A 160 5.65 7.93 11.98
CA LEU A 160 4.34 7.86 11.34
C LEU A 160 3.40 8.94 11.88
N THR A 161 2.84 9.77 11.00
CA THR A 161 1.88 10.82 11.36
C THR A 161 0.56 10.69 10.61
N GLY A 162 -0.50 11.36 11.08
CA GLY A 162 -1.83 11.30 10.48
C GLY A 162 -2.59 10.03 10.88
N ASN A 163 -3.22 9.36 9.90
CA ASN A 163 -4.02 8.16 10.12
C ASN A 163 -3.16 6.91 10.30
N ILE A 164 -2.47 6.82 11.44
CA ILE A 164 -1.54 5.71 11.77
C ILE A 164 -2.25 4.36 11.65
N GLY A 165 -3.50 4.24 12.13
CA GLY A 165 -4.26 2.98 12.02
C GLY A 165 -4.48 2.51 10.58
N GLY A 166 -4.53 3.44 9.61
CA GLY A 166 -4.61 3.12 8.18
C GLY A 166 -3.30 2.55 7.63
N VAL A 167 -2.16 3.19 7.90
CA VAL A 167 -0.85 2.72 7.40
C VAL A 167 -0.38 1.45 8.10
N VAL A 168 -0.69 1.27 9.39
CA VAL A 168 -0.38 0.02 10.10
C VAL A 168 -1.12 -1.17 9.47
N LYS A 169 -2.38 -0.99 9.05
CA LYS A 169 -3.11 -2.02 8.30
C LYS A 169 -2.47 -2.32 6.95
N LEU A 170 -1.91 -1.32 6.27
CA LEU A 170 -1.17 -1.51 5.02
C LEU A 170 0.11 -2.30 5.27
N PHE A 171 0.92 -1.91 6.27
CA PHE A 171 2.12 -2.65 6.65
C PHE A 171 1.81 -4.10 7.00
N ASN A 172 0.79 -4.36 7.83
CA ASN A 172 0.40 -5.73 8.21
C ASN A 172 0.04 -6.59 7.00
N ARG A 173 -0.60 -6.02 5.95
CA ARG A 173 -0.92 -6.74 4.71
C ARG A 173 0.31 -7.05 3.86
N CYS A 174 1.36 -6.24 3.97
CA CYS A 174 2.67 -6.53 3.41
C CYS A 174 3.53 -7.39 4.37
N GLY A 175 2.92 -7.89 5.46
CA GLY A 175 3.54 -8.61 6.58
C GLY A 175 4.70 -7.86 7.23
N TRP A 176 4.45 -6.58 7.49
CA TRP A 176 5.25 -5.73 8.34
C TRP A 176 4.44 -5.37 9.58
N GLN A 177 4.99 -5.59 10.76
CA GLN A 177 4.42 -5.16 12.02
C GLN A 177 4.99 -3.80 12.39
N ALA A 178 4.13 -2.88 12.81
CA ALA A 178 4.52 -1.57 13.28
C ALA A 178 4.24 -1.47 14.78
N GLU A 179 5.31 -1.51 15.57
CA GLU A 179 5.25 -1.46 17.02
C GLU A 179 5.65 -0.08 17.53
N PRO A 180 4.95 0.53 18.50
CA PRO A 180 5.40 1.77 19.11
C PRO A 180 6.80 1.58 19.70
N ALA A 181 7.73 2.48 19.39
CA ALA A 181 9.06 2.43 20.01
C ALA A 181 8.91 2.74 21.51
N GLN A 182 9.27 1.78 22.38
CA GLN A 182 9.01 1.86 23.82
C GLN A 182 9.91 2.87 24.56
N ASP A 183 10.96 3.39 23.90
CA ASP A 183 12.06 4.07 24.58
C ASP A 183 12.53 5.34 23.83
N THR A 184 11.59 6.28 23.59
CA THR A 184 11.88 7.41 22.72
C THR A 184 11.47 8.77 23.25
N THR A 185 12.43 9.70 23.25
CA THR A 185 12.28 11.13 23.52
C THR A 185 11.57 11.90 22.40
N LEU A 186 11.31 11.25 21.26
CA LEU A 186 10.75 11.86 20.06
C LEU A 186 9.37 11.27 19.74
N PRO A 187 8.34 12.11 19.47
CA PRO A 187 6.99 11.63 19.23
C PRO A 187 6.90 10.85 17.90
N HIS A 188 5.84 10.05 17.76
CA HIS A 188 5.46 9.36 16.53
C HIS A 188 6.40 8.24 16.05
N GLN A 189 7.24 7.68 16.93
CA GLN A 189 8.21 6.64 16.55
C GLN A 189 7.63 5.22 16.61
N PHE A 190 7.89 4.46 15.54
CA PHE A 190 7.49 3.06 15.40
C PHE A 190 8.64 2.22 14.87
N MET A 191 8.79 1.01 15.38
CA MET A 191 9.67 -0.02 14.84
C MET A 191 8.88 -0.85 13.83
N LEU A 192 9.38 -0.91 12.60
CA LEU A 192 8.89 -1.83 11.58
C LEU A 192 9.68 -3.13 11.67
N VAL A 193 8.96 -4.23 11.85
CA VAL A 193 9.52 -5.59 11.93
C VAL A 193 8.83 -6.48 10.91
N ALA A 194 9.61 -7.17 10.09
CA ALA A 194 9.12 -8.11 9.11
C ALA A 194 8.48 -9.29 9.84
N SER A 195 7.22 -9.57 9.50
CA SER A 195 6.54 -10.78 9.94
C SER A 195 7.15 -11.95 9.17
N ARG A 196 7.88 -12.81 9.87
CA ARG A 196 8.31 -14.09 9.30
C ARG A 196 7.06 -14.90 8.99
N VAL A 197 6.86 -15.20 7.71
CA VAL A 197 5.85 -16.18 7.30
C VAL A 197 6.38 -17.51 7.80
N ALA A 198 5.68 -18.11 8.77
CA ALA A 198 5.98 -19.45 9.26
C ALA A 198 5.66 -20.49 8.18
#